data_AF-A0A6N6S4L1-F1
#
_entry.id   AF-A0A6N6S4L1-F1
#
_cell.length_a   1.000
_cell.length_b   1.000
_cell.length_c   1.000
_cell.angle_alpha   90.00
_cell.angle_beta   90.00
_cell.angle_gamma   90.00
#
_symmetry.space_group_name_H-M   'P 1'
#
loop_
_entity.id
_entity.type
_entity.pdbx_description
1 polymer ?
#
loop_
_entity_poly.entity_id
_entity_poly.type
_entity_poly.pdbx_seq_one_letter_code
_entity_poly.pdbx_strand_id
1 'polypeptide(L)'
;MDTEAEDIFLTLIFNTVGIEPGSIAVVSLSNPALGSLNEGVSEVEVLVLGSSDGGQFIVQYNAFRVGGTQIITAQIQLEVPPEFTAFCPLPPAEDLLIEAVVVITQSVESLEPSPSPSSSPTPTPTLPAP
;
A
#
# COMPACT_ATOMS: atom_id res chain seq x y z
N MET A 1 -2.21 -2.44 29.17
CA MET A 1 -1.32 -1.75 28.23
C MET A 1 -1.95 -1.95 26.88
N ASP A 2 -2.80 -1.00 26.52
CA ASP A 2 -3.42 -0.91 25.21
C ASP A 2 -2.30 -0.72 24.20
N THR A 3 -1.97 -1.77 23.47
CA THR A 3 -1.12 -1.65 22.29
C THR A 3 -1.97 -0.94 21.27
N GLU A 4 -1.88 0.40 21.25
CA GLU A 4 -2.48 1.19 20.19
C GLU A 4 -2.04 0.57 18.87
N ALA A 5 -3.01 0.24 18.02
CA ALA A 5 -2.71 -0.31 16.73
C ALA A 5 -1.97 0.78 15.94
N GLU A 6 -0.64 0.70 15.89
CA GLU A 6 0.15 1.56 15.01
C GLU A 6 -0.34 1.33 13.58
N ASP A 7 -1.07 2.29 13.06
CA ASP A 7 -1.40 2.39 11.65
C ASP A 7 -0.11 2.72 10.89
N ILE A 8 0.27 1.87 9.94
CA ILE A 8 1.45 2.10 9.11
C ILE A 8 1.00 2.88 7.87
N PHE A 9 1.50 4.11 7.76
CA PHE A 9 1.27 4.99 6.63
C PHE A 9 2.46 4.92 5.67
N LEU A 10 2.20 4.51 4.43
CA LEU A 10 3.21 4.44 3.37
C LEU A 10 2.85 5.42 2.25
N THR A 11 3.70 6.41 2.02
CA THR A 11 3.60 7.30 0.86
C THR A 11 4.29 6.65 -0.33
N LEU A 12 3.54 6.37 -1.38
CA LEU A 12 4.03 5.77 -2.61
C LEU A 12 4.10 6.84 -3.68
N ILE A 13 5.27 6.96 -4.32
CA ILE A 13 5.53 7.94 -5.37
C ILE A 13 5.79 7.17 -6.66
N PHE A 14 4.94 7.42 -7.65
CA PHE A 14 5.06 6.82 -8.97
C PHE A 14 5.61 7.87 -9.92
N ASN A 15 6.79 7.61 -10.48
CA ASN A 15 7.39 8.43 -11.51
C ASN A 15 7.12 7.80 -12.87
N THR A 16 6.78 8.63 -13.84
CA THR A 16 6.41 8.23 -15.18
C THR A 16 7.26 9.01 -16.17
N VAL A 17 7.68 8.35 -17.25
CA VAL A 17 8.51 8.97 -18.29
C VAL A 17 7.70 9.00 -19.57
N GLY A 18 7.60 10.18 -20.21
CA GLY A 18 6.82 10.36 -21.43
C GLY A 18 5.30 10.34 -21.24
N ILE A 19 4.81 10.46 -20.00
CA ILE A 19 3.38 10.66 -19.70
C ILE A 19 3.15 12.16 -19.50
N GLU A 20 2.21 12.71 -20.25
CA GLU A 20 1.89 14.12 -20.15
C GLU A 20 1.16 14.45 -18.83
N PRO A 21 1.54 15.55 -18.15
CA PRO A 21 0.77 16.08 -17.04
C PRO A 21 -0.67 16.36 -17.44
N GLY A 22 -1.63 15.98 -16.59
CA GLY A 22 -3.06 16.06 -16.92
C GLY A 22 -3.70 14.70 -17.17
N SER A 23 -2.90 13.66 -17.47
CA SER A 23 -3.38 12.28 -17.57
C SER A 23 -3.95 11.78 -16.24
N ILE A 24 -4.91 10.85 -16.29
CA ILE A 24 -5.47 10.20 -15.10
C ILE A 24 -4.85 8.81 -14.93
N ALA A 25 -4.37 8.53 -13.72
CA ALA A 25 -4.00 7.19 -13.29
C ALA A 25 -5.09 6.61 -12.39
N VAL A 26 -5.48 5.36 -12.63
CA VAL A 26 -6.34 4.58 -11.74
C VAL A 26 -5.45 3.68 -10.91
N VAL A 27 -5.51 3.81 -9.59
CA VAL A 27 -4.73 3.00 -8.65
C VAL A 27 -5.67 2.10 -7.87
N SER A 28 -5.41 0.79 -7.84
CA SER A 28 -6.28 -0.19 -7.19
C SER A 28 -5.49 -1.18 -6.32
N LEU A 29 -6.19 -1.72 -5.31
CA LEU A 29 -5.70 -2.76 -4.42
C LEU A 29 -6.25 -4.13 -4.82
N SER A 30 -5.37 -5.12 -4.89
CA SER A 30 -5.76 -6.54 -4.99
C SER A 30 -6.52 -7.11 -3.77
N ASN A 31 -6.36 -6.58 -2.55
CA ASN A 31 -7.00 -7.09 -1.34
C ASN A 31 -7.26 -5.98 -0.29
N PRO A 32 -8.43 -5.34 -0.30
CA PRO A 32 -8.74 -4.23 0.61
C PRO A 32 -8.83 -4.64 2.09
N ALA A 33 -8.76 -5.93 2.42
CA ALA A 33 -8.69 -6.36 3.81
C ALA A 33 -7.32 -6.06 4.44
N LEU A 34 -6.25 -5.91 3.65
CA LEU A 34 -4.88 -5.66 4.13
C LEU A 34 -4.54 -4.17 4.27
N GLY A 35 -5.35 -3.31 3.65
CA GLY A 35 -5.16 -1.87 3.70
C GLY A 35 -6.12 -1.13 2.79
N SER A 36 -5.92 0.18 2.73
CA SER A 36 -6.69 1.10 1.89
C SER A 36 -5.80 2.15 1.24
N LEU A 37 -6.25 2.66 0.09
CA LEU A 37 -5.75 3.86 -0.56
C LEU A 37 -6.53 5.06 -0.01
N ASN A 38 -5.89 6.22 0.14
CA ASN A 38 -6.46 7.53 0.46
C ASN A 38 -7.88 7.53 1.10
N GLU A 39 -8.00 7.80 2.40
CA GLU A 39 -9.30 7.90 3.08
C GLU A 39 -10.15 6.62 3.11
N GLY A 40 -9.54 5.45 2.94
CA GLY A 40 -10.21 4.17 3.22
C GLY A 40 -10.80 3.47 1.99
N VAL A 41 -10.46 3.88 0.77
CA VAL A 41 -10.97 3.28 -0.47
C VAL A 41 -10.01 2.23 -1.03
N SER A 42 -10.51 1.32 -1.86
CA SER A 42 -9.69 0.29 -2.52
C SER A 42 -9.18 0.71 -3.91
N GLU A 43 -9.72 1.78 -4.45
CA GLU A 43 -9.42 2.32 -5.76
C GLU A 43 -9.50 3.85 -5.71
N VAL A 44 -8.55 4.53 -6.35
CA VAL A 44 -8.52 5.99 -6.42
C VAL A 44 -8.00 6.45 -7.77
N GLU A 45 -8.64 7.48 -8.31
CA GLU A 45 -8.16 8.21 -9.49
C GLU A 45 -7.24 9.35 -9.04
N VAL A 46 -6.07 9.46 -9.66
CA VAL A 46 -5.09 10.48 -9.34
C VAL A 46 -4.62 11.18 -10.61
N LEU A 47 -4.49 12.50 -10.53
CA LEU A 47 -3.98 13.32 -11.61
C LEU A 47 -2.46 13.20 -11.69
N VAL A 48 -1.94 12.89 -12.87
CA VAL A 48 -0.50 12.93 -13.14
C VAL A 48 -0.06 14.39 -13.22
N LEU A 49 0.88 14.77 -12.37
CA LEU A 49 1.47 16.12 -12.32
C LEU A 49 2.90 16.07 -12.86
N GLY A 50 3.45 17.18 -13.38
CA GLY A 50 4.85 17.19 -13.82
C GLY A 50 5.10 18.17 -14.96
N SER A 51 6.04 17.81 -15.84
CA SER A 51 6.37 18.55 -17.07
C SER A 51 6.21 17.65 -18.30
N SER A 52 6.36 18.21 -19.49
CA SER A 52 6.26 17.48 -20.77
C SER A 52 7.19 16.27 -20.89
N ASP A 53 8.27 16.24 -20.11
CA ASP A 53 9.30 15.21 -20.20
C ASP A 53 9.06 14.04 -19.23
N GLY A 54 8.13 14.21 -18.28
CA GLY A 54 7.79 13.20 -17.28
C GLY A 54 6.77 13.67 -16.26
N GLY A 55 5.94 12.72 -15.83
CA GLY A 55 4.90 12.92 -14.84
C GLY A 55 5.18 12.17 -13.54
N GLN A 56 4.46 12.54 -12.49
CA GLN A 56 4.49 11.93 -11.18
C GLN A 56 3.08 11.99 -10.56
N PHE A 57 2.73 10.95 -9.81
CA PHE A 57 1.59 10.97 -8.91
C PHE A 57 1.95 10.29 -7.59
N ILE A 58 1.20 10.65 -6.55
CA ILE A 58 1.44 10.20 -5.18
C ILE A 58 0.15 9.58 -4.65
N VAL A 59 0.28 8.44 -3.98
CA VAL A 59 -0.83 7.78 -3.29
C VAL A 59 -0.40 7.37 -1.89
N GLN A 60 -1.28 7.55 -0.91
CA GLN A 60 -1.06 7.10 0.45
C GLN A 60 -1.71 5.73 0.63
N TYR A 61 -0.91 4.76 1.08
CA TYR A 61 -1.37 3.44 1.48
C TYR A 61 -1.40 3.34 3.01
N ASN A 62 -2.57 2.98 3.53
CA ASN A 62 -2.81 2.77 4.95
C ASN A 62 -2.92 1.28 5.20
N ALA A 63 -1.97 0.72 5.93
CA ALA A 63 -1.94 -0.70 6.27
C ALA A 63 -2.80 -0.99 7.50
N PHE A 64 -3.54 -2.10 7.48
CA PHE A 64 -4.21 -2.63 8.66
C PHE A 64 -3.33 -3.67 9.37
N ARG A 65 -3.57 -3.94 10.65
CA ARG A 65 -2.86 -4.97 11.44
C ARG A 65 -3.28 -6.40 11.09
N VAL A 66 -3.22 -6.73 9.81
CA VAL A 66 -3.42 -8.07 9.27
C VAL A 66 -2.21 -8.46 8.44
N GLY A 67 -1.83 -9.73 8.48
CA GLY A 67 -0.67 -10.22 7.75
C GLY A 67 -1.05 -10.61 6.33
N GLY A 68 -0.14 -10.44 5.39
CA GLY A 68 -0.35 -10.89 4.01
C GLY A 68 0.45 -10.13 2.97
N THR A 69 0.10 -10.37 1.71
CA THR A 69 0.67 -9.70 0.55
C THR A 69 -0.42 -8.93 -0.18
N GLN A 70 -0.15 -7.67 -0.45
CA GLN A 70 -1.01 -6.73 -1.15
C GLN A 70 -0.31 -6.27 -2.43
N ILE A 71 -1.02 -6.29 -3.56
CA ILE A 71 -0.52 -5.75 -4.84
C ILE A 71 -1.26 -4.45 -5.13
N ILE A 72 -0.52 -3.38 -5.31
CA ILE A 72 -1.04 -2.09 -5.76
C ILE A 72 -0.74 -1.97 -7.25
N THR A 73 -1.78 -1.83 -8.04
CA THR A 73 -1.69 -1.69 -9.49
C THR A 73 -2.08 -0.27 -9.85
N ALA A 74 -1.23 0.42 -10.59
CA ALA A 74 -1.54 1.72 -11.17
C ALA A 74 -1.61 1.58 -12.69
N GLN A 75 -2.72 2.00 -13.28
CA GLN A 75 -2.94 2.00 -14.72
C GLN A 75 -3.12 3.42 -15.20
N ILE A 76 -2.35 3.80 -16.23
CA ILE A 76 -2.47 5.09 -16.90
C ILE A 76 -2.86 4.82 -18.34
N GLN A 77 -3.90 5.51 -18.81
CA GLN A 77 -4.25 5.54 -20.22
C GLN A 77 -3.70 6.82 -20.84
N LEU A 78 -2.87 6.67 -21.86
CA LEU A 78 -2.37 7.77 -22.65
C LEU A 78 -3.49 8.33 -23.54
N GLU A 79 -3.77 9.62 -23.40
CA GLU A 79 -4.64 10.33 -24.33
C GLU A 79 -3.86 10.69 -25.59
N VAL A 80 -4.35 10.25 -26.75
CA VAL A 80 -3.77 10.67 -28.04
C VAL A 80 -4.47 11.95 -28.47
N PRO A 81 -3.75 13.06 -28.70
CA PRO A 81 -4.40 14.30 -29.12
C PRO A 81 -5.09 14.14 -30.48
N PRO A 82 -6.30 14.70 -30.65
CA PRO A 82 -7.12 14.49 -31.83
C PRO A 82 -6.42 14.94 -33.13
N GLU A 83 -5.54 15.94 -33.08
CA GLU A 83 -4.75 16.40 -34.23
C GLU A 83 -3.81 15.33 -34.79
N PHE A 84 -3.33 14.38 -33.99
CA PHE A 84 -2.45 13.30 -34.45
C PHE A 84 -3.24 12.13 -35.05
N THR A 85 -4.49 11.95 -34.64
CA THR A 85 -5.37 10.89 -35.15
C THR A 85 -5.71 11.05 -36.64
N ALA A 86 -5.57 12.26 -37.19
CA ALA A 86 -5.77 12.55 -38.59
C ALA A 86 -4.59 12.11 -39.49
N PHE A 87 -3.39 11.92 -38.91
CA PHE A 87 -2.16 11.65 -39.66
C PHE A 87 -1.52 10.31 -39.33
N CYS A 88 -1.85 9.71 -38.19
CA CYS A 88 -1.41 8.38 -37.80
C CYS A 88 -2.60 7.50 -37.39
N PRO A 89 -2.63 6.21 -37.80
CA PRO A 89 -3.59 5.28 -37.25
C PRO A 89 -3.42 5.21 -35.73
N LEU A 90 -4.52 5.41 -35.01
CA LEU A 90 -4.57 5.29 -33.56
C LEU A 90 -4.11 3.88 -33.16
N PRO A 91 -3.09 3.75 -32.29
CA PRO A 91 -2.77 2.46 -31.70
C PRO A 91 -3.98 1.96 -30.90
N PRO A 92 -4.15 0.63 -30.77
CA PRO A 92 -5.22 0.07 -29.96
C PRO A 92 -5.08 0.52 -28.50
N ALA A 93 -6.21 0.64 -27.79
CA ALA A 93 -6.25 1.21 -26.43
C ALA A 93 -5.34 0.48 -25.42
N GLU A 94 -5.11 -0.82 -25.65
CA GLU A 94 -4.21 -1.66 -24.87
C GLU A 94 -2.72 -1.27 -25.02
N ASP A 95 -2.30 -0.76 -26.18
CA ASP A 95 -0.94 -0.26 -26.40
C ASP A 95 -0.72 1.13 -25.79
N LEU A 96 -1.80 1.81 -25.40
CA LEU A 96 -1.79 3.11 -24.73
C LEU A 96 -1.90 2.98 -23.21
N LEU A 97 -1.97 1.75 -22.69
CA LEU A 97 -2.09 1.48 -21.27
C LEU A 97 -0.72 1.16 -20.68
N ILE A 98 -0.37 1.90 -19.63
CA ILE A 98 0.87 1.69 -18.89
C ILE A 98 0.51 1.23 -17.49
N GLU A 99 1.01 0.05 -17.14
CA GLU A 99 0.77 -0.57 -15.84
C GLU A 99 2.04 -0.56 -14.99
N ALA A 100 1.90 -0.09 -13.75
CA ALA A 100 2.93 -0.17 -12.72
C ALA A 100 2.41 -0.97 -11.54
N VAL A 101 3.28 -1.83 -10.98
CA VAL A 101 2.91 -2.75 -9.90
C VAL A 101 3.85 -2.58 -8.72
N VAL A 102 3.27 -2.41 -7.53
CA VAL A 102 3.99 -2.37 -6.25
C VAL A 102 3.49 -3.51 -5.37
N VAL A 103 4.40 -4.32 -4.84
CA VAL A 103 4.08 -5.42 -3.93
C VAL A 103 4.43 -5.01 -2.50
N ILE A 104 3.43 -5.07 -1.62
CA ILE A 104 3.57 -4.76 -0.20
C ILE A 104 3.38 -6.06 0.60
N THR A 105 4.34 -6.38 1.46
CA THR A 105 4.26 -7.52 2.36
C THR A 105 4.16 -7.03 3.80
N GLN A 106 3.11 -7.46 4.50
CA GLN A 106 2.85 -7.14 5.90
C GLN A 106 3.07 -8.39 6.77
N SER A 107 3.94 -8.26 7.76
CA SER A 107 4.15 -9.27 8.80
C SER A 107 3.52 -8.77 10.10
N VAL A 108 2.62 -9.57 10.69
CA VAL A 108 2.13 -9.31 12.05
C VAL A 108 3.07 -10.03 13.01
N GLU A 109 3.61 -9.31 14.00
CA GLU A 109 4.30 -9.96 15.11
C GLU A 109 3.31 -10.87 15.86
N SER A 110 3.72 -12.13 16.06
CA SER A 110 2.94 -13.08 16.86
C SER A 110 2.83 -12.55 18.28
N LEU A 111 1.59 -12.42 18.78
CA LEU A 111 1.32 -12.19 20.20
C LEU A 111 1.60 -13.49 20.98
N GLU A 112 2.83 -13.98 20.99
CA GLU A 112 3.18 -15.05 21.94
C GLU A 112 3.08 -14.48 23.36
N PRO A 113 2.29 -15.08 24.26
CA PRO A 113 2.28 -14.65 25.65
C PRO A 113 3.67 -14.90 26.22
N SER A 114 4.35 -13.82 26.62
CA SER A 114 5.59 -13.91 27.39
C SER A 114 5.36 -14.84 28.58
N PRO A 115 6.15 -15.93 28.76
CA PRO A 115 5.96 -16.83 29.87
C PRO A 115 6.19 -16.05 31.17
N SER A 116 5.11 -15.78 31.90
CA SER A 116 5.17 -15.14 33.21
C SER A 116 6.05 -16.01 34.13
N PRO A 117 7.05 -15.43 34.83
CA PRO A 117 7.86 -16.19 35.77
C PRO A 117 6.94 -16.76 36.86
N SER A 118 6.87 -18.09 36.93
CA SER A 118 6.16 -18.85 37.96
C SER A 118 6.58 -18.34 39.34
N SER A 119 5.63 -17.82 40.11
CA SER A 119 5.83 -17.46 41.52
C SER A 119 6.13 -18.73 42.32
N SER A 120 7.42 -18.97 42.55
CA SER A 120 7.89 -19.99 43.48
C SER A 120 7.41 -19.64 44.90
N PRO A 121 6.64 -20.49 45.59
CA PRO A 121 6.32 -20.26 46.99
C PRO A 121 7.55 -20.56 47.86
N THR A 122 8.03 -19.54 48.58
CA THR A 122 9.07 -19.64 49.62
C THR A 122 8.40 -19.89 50.98
N PRO A 123 9.12 -20.33 52.03
CA PRO A 123 9.40 -21.69 52.48
C PRO A 123 8.49 -22.17 53.64
N THR A 124 8.47 -23.48 53.92
CA THR A 124 7.82 -24.06 55.11
C THR A 124 8.60 -23.71 56.39
N PRO A 125 7.97 -23.21 57.47
CA PRO A 125 8.63 -22.97 58.74
C PRO A 125 8.86 -24.30 59.49
N THR A 126 10.10 -24.57 59.88
CA THR A 126 10.44 -25.68 60.78
C THR A 126 10.87 -25.12 62.14
N LEU A 127 10.10 -25.41 63.19
CA LEU A 127 10.52 -25.36 64.59
C LEU A 127 9.52 -26.18 65.43
N PRO A 128 9.85 -26.63 66.65
CA PRO A 128 11.05 -27.35 67.14
C PRO A 128 10.63 -28.70 67.80
N ALA A 129 11.58 -29.59 68.13
CA ALA A 129 11.40 -30.63 69.18
C ALA A 129 12.73 -31.38 69.46
N PRO A 130 12.88 -32.06 70.61
CA PRO A 130 12.78 -31.62 72.00
C PRO A 130 14.16 -31.50 72.70
#